data_AF-A0AAC9F0Y7-F1
#
_entry.id   AF-A0AAC9F0Y7-F1
#
_cell.length_a   1.000
_cell.length_b   1.000
_cell.length_c   1.000
_cell.angle_alpha   90.00
_cell.angle_beta   90.00
_cell.angle_gamma   90.00
#
_symmetry.space_group_name_H-M   'P 1'
#
loop_
_entity.id
_entity.type
_entity.pdbx_description
1 polymer ?
#
loop_
_entity_poly.entity_id
_entity_poly.type
_entity_poly.pdbx_seq_one_letter_code
_entity_poly.pdbx_strand_id
1 'polypeptide(L)'
;MKKFLLLLLPIFFISYVIYSDTDNKHIFYLDNPTNKNIEITIDNKIYNLKPKTYEVLNLKTGEHIAELSNGTKVYFKIFANSEGGIINPTGASYTIDNSIRYQSERVSVDWSEPKNIVLSTVDDFIIDKNYITWEYDIFEEVTDESMPKKLSPEVDIYVFTKIYSPSEFKDIDHDIEKPKANLPKIDSDYNIPNNEDKTFQDYIKQIIALDKTYMDTNNAKKQEKILKEYDKIAKIIWLEYPKYNIVQGSYDNVDLKALNLKSLDRGVIITKIEN
;
A
#
# COMPACT_ATOMS: atom_id res chain seq x y z
N MET A 1 -32.41 -63.00 -20.45
CA MET A 1 -31.01 -62.54 -20.56
C MET A 1 -31.02 -61.03 -20.79
N LYS A 2 -30.71 -60.24 -19.76
CA LYS A 2 -30.70 -58.76 -19.84
C LYS A 2 -29.47 -58.31 -20.63
N LYS A 3 -29.67 -57.60 -21.74
CA LYS A 3 -28.60 -56.96 -22.51
C LYS A 3 -28.15 -55.70 -21.76
N PHE A 4 -26.92 -55.68 -21.26
CA PHE A 4 -26.29 -54.45 -20.77
C PHE A 4 -25.87 -53.61 -21.97
N LEU A 5 -26.56 -52.48 -22.16
CA LEU A 5 -26.16 -51.45 -23.11
C LEU A 5 -25.09 -50.60 -22.40
N LEU A 6 -23.82 -50.76 -22.76
CA LEU A 6 -22.76 -49.87 -22.30
C LEU A 6 -22.92 -48.51 -23.01
N LEU A 7 -23.40 -47.52 -22.28
CA LEU A 7 -23.42 -46.13 -22.71
C LEU A 7 -22.01 -45.56 -22.54
N LEU A 8 -21.27 -45.43 -23.65
CA LEU A 8 -20.03 -44.66 -23.70
C LEU A 8 -20.38 -43.17 -23.60
N LEU A 9 -20.27 -42.61 -22.40
CA LEU A 9 -20.28 -41.16 -22.18
C LEU A 9 -19.02 -40.56 -22.84
N PRO A 10 -19.13 -39.57 -23.74
CA PRO A 10 -17.97 -38.84 -24.21
C PRO A 10 -17.39 -38.07 -23.03
N ILE A 11 -16.21 -38.48 -22.57
CA ILE A 11 -15.40 -37.72 -21.63
C ILE A 11 -14.94 -36.48 -22.39
N PHE A 12 -15.69 -35.39 -22.28
CA PHE A 12 -15.22 -34.07 -22.64
C PHE A 12 -14.04 -33.74 -21.72
N PHE A 13 -12.83 -34.00 -22.19
CA PHE A 13 -11.65 -33.33 -21.66
C PHE A 13 -11.77 -31.86 -22.06
N ILE A 14 -12.48 -31.08 -21.26
CA ILE A 14 -12.25 -29.65 -21.20
C ILE A 14 -10.85 -29.54 -20.61
N SER A 15 -9.84 -29.46 -21.49
CA SER A 15 -8.53 -28.98 -21.10
C SER A 15 -8.73 -27.55 -20.63
N TYR A 16 -9.01 -27.39 -19.33
CA TYR A 16 -8.76 -26.13 -18.66
C TYR A 16 -7.25 -25.95 -18.81
N VAL A 17 -6.85 -25.14 -19.80
CA VAL A 17 -5.57 -24.48 -19.71
C VAL A 17 -5.68 -23.70 -18.41
N ILE A 18 -5.05 -24.23 -17.35
CA ILE A 18 -4.78 -23.46 -16.16
C ILE A 18 -3.78 -22.41 -16.64
N TYR A 19 -4.28 -21.32 -17.21
CA TYR A 19 -3.62 -20.05 -17.03
C TYR A 19 -3.56 -19.91 -15.52
N SER A 20 -2.36 -19.98 -14.96
CA SER A 20 -2.12 -19.46 -13.63
C SER A 20 -2.64 -18.03 -13.67
N ASP A 21 -3.81 -17.79 -13.11
CA ASP A 21 -4.32 -16.45 -12.83
C ASP A 21 -3.37 -15.88 -11.77
N THR A 22 -2.23 -15.38 -12.22
CA THR A 22 -1.20 -14.71 -11.41
C THR A 22 -1.62 -13.28 -11.09
N ASP A 23 -2.90 -12.95 -11.26
CA ASP A 23 -3.44 -11.62 -11.02
C ASP A 23 -3.56 -11.41 -9.52
N ASN A 24 -2.42 -11.15 -8.88
CA ASN A 24 -2.36 -10.66 -7.52
C ASN A 24 -3.21 -9.38 -7.46
N LYS A 25 -4.36 -9.49 -6.80
CA LYS A 25 -5.28 -8.40 -6.53
C LYS A 25 -4.95 -7.80 -5.18
N HIS A 26 -5.07 -6.50 -5.10
CA HIS A 26 -4.73 -5.67 -3.96
C HIS A 26 -5.96 -4.88 -3.53
N ILE A 27 -6.15 -4.72 -2.22
CA ILE A 27 -7.35 -4.12 -1.65
C ILE A 27 -7.20 -2.60 -1.64
N PHE A 28 -8.09 -1.90 -2.33
CA PHE A 28 -8.15 -0.44 -2.28
C PHE A 28 -9.50 0.02 -1.77
N TYR A 29 -9.51 0.98 -0.85
CA TYR A 29 -10.72 1.63 -0.39
C TYR A 29 -10.99 2.86 -1.26
N LEU A 30 -12.03 2.82 -2.10
CA LEU A 30 -12.53 3.99 -2.77
C LEU A 30 -13.47 4.72 -1.81
N ASP A 31 -13.05 5.85 -1.27
CA ASP A 31 -13.76 6.52 -0.19
C ASP A 31 -14.40 7.84 -0.65
N ASN A 32 -15.63 8.08 -0.19
CA ASN A 32 -16.32 9.36 -0.31
C ASN A 32 -16.63 9.91 1.09
N PRO A 33 -15.70 10.68 1.68
CA PRO A 33 -15.92 11.26 3.00
C PRO A 33 -16.82 12.51 2.98
N THR A 34 -17.27 12.97 1.81
CA THR A 34 -18.00 14.24 1.67
C THR A 34 -19.49 14.11 1.99
N ASN A 35 -20.19 15.25 2.03
CA ASN A 35 -21.63 15.34 2.21
C ASN A 35 -22.43 15.22 0.89
N LYS A 36 -21.77 14.96 -0.25
CA LYS A 36 -22.40 14.87 -1.57
C LYS A 36 -22.10 13.54 -2.24
N ASN A 37 -22.91 13.18 -3.23
CA ASN A 37 -22.60 12.05 -4.10
C ASN A 37 -21.39 12.39 -4.95
N ILE A 38 -20.54 11.40 -5.22
CA ILE A 38 -19.47 11.50 -6.21
C ILE A 38 -19.60 10.41 -7.25
N GLU A 39 -19.11 10.72 -8.45
CA GLU A 39 -18.95 9.77 -9.54
C GLU A 39 -17.48 9.72 -9.95
N ILE A 40 -16.97 8.50 -10.15
CA ILE A 40 -15.63 8.23 -10.64
C ILE A 40 -15.67 6.97 -11.50
N THR A 41 -14.90 6.95 -12.59
CA THR A 41 -14.70 5.76 -13.39
C THR A 41 -13.33 5.18 -13.11
N ILE A 42 -13.21 3.88 -12.84
CA ILE A 42 -11.92 3.17 -12.72
C ILE A 42 -11.94 2.00 -13.70
N ASP A 43 -10.95 1.93 -14.59
CA ASP A 43 -10.83 0.90 -15.65
C ASP A 43 -12.15 0.65 -16.40
N ASN A 44 -12.79 1.74 -16.83
CA ASN A 44 -14.05 1.76 -17.58
C ASN A 44 -15.29 1.30 -16.77
N LYS A 45 -15.16 1.09 -15.46
CA LYS A 45 -16.29 0.85 -14.56
C LYS A 45 -16.64 2.11 -13.79
N ILE A 46 -17.90 2.53 -13.87
CA ILE A 46 -18.42 3.70 -13.17
C ILE A 46 -18.79 3.30 -11.73
N TYR A 47 -18.38 4.14 -10.78
CA TYR A 47 -18.68 4.04 -9.36
C TYR A 47 -19.43 5.29 -8.91
N ASN A 48 -20.58 5.08 -8.26
CA ASN A 48 -21.46 6.14 -7.76
C ASN A 48 -21.54 6.04 -6.23
N LEU A 49 -20.74 6.83 -5.53
CA LEU A 49 -20.65 6.76 -4.08
C LEU A 49 -21.59 7.78 -3.43
N LYS A 50 -22.39 7.31 -2.48
CA LYS A 50 -23.22 8.17 -1.62
C LYS A 50 -22.34 8.92 -0.62
N PRO A 51 -22.86 9.98 0.04
CA PRO A 51 -22.11 10.72 1.04
C PRO A 51 -21.70 9.80 2.19
N LYS A 52 -20.49 9.97 2.71
CA LYS A 52 -19.96 9.21 3.87
C LYS A 52 -20.02 7.69 3.66
N THR A 53 -19.70 7.24 2.45
CA THR A 53 -19.62 5.82 2.10
C THR A 53 -18.33 5.51 1.38
N TYR A 54 -17.95 4.24 1.37
CA TYR A 54 -16.80 3.73 0.65
C TYR A 54 -17.16 2.45 -0.09
N GLU A 55 -16.35 2.09 -1.09
CA GLU A 55 -16.35 0.78 -1.73
C GLU A 55 -14.99 0.11 -1.58
N VAL A 56 -14.99 -1.22 -1.45
CA VAL A 56 -13.76 -2.03 -1.41
C VAL A 56 -13.49 -2.56 -2.82
N LEU A 57 -12.38 -2.16 -3.39
CA LEU A 57 -11.94 -2.56 -4.72
C LEU A 57 -10.84 -3.62 -4.62
N ASN A 58 -10.85 -4.56 -5.55
CA ASN A 58 -9.80 -5.56 -5.71
C ASN A 58 -9.12 -5.30 -7.06
N LEU A 59 -8.11 -4.43 -7.06
CA LEU A 59 -7.40 -4.00 -8.26
C LEU A 59 -6.21 -4.91 -8.52
N LYS A 60 -5.98 -5.26 -9.78
CA LYS A 60 -4.88 -6.14 -10.17
C LYS A 60 -3.55 -5.39 -10.15
N THR A 61 -2.44 -6.12 -10.15
CA THR A 61 -1.13 -5.53 -10.48
C THR A 61 -1.15 -5.06 -11.94
N GLY A 62 -0.60 -3.88 -12.23
CA GLY A 62 -0.54 -3.33 -13.59
C GLY A 62 -0.89 -1.85 -13.68
N GLU A 63 -1.16 -1.40 -14.90
CA GLU A 63 -1.58 -0.03 -15.20
C GLU A 63 -3.09 0.11 -15.11
N HIS A 64 -3.52 1.25 -14.56
CA HIS A 64 -4.92 1.59 -14.31
C HIS A 64 -5.18 3.04 -14.68
N ILE A 65 -6.46 3.35 -14.92
CA ILE A 65 -6.93 4.71 -15.15
C ILE A 65 -8.15 4.99 -14.28
N ALA A 66 -8.14 6.15 -13.64
CA ALA A 66 -9.29 6.75 -12.99
C ALA A 66 -9.70 8.04 -13.72
N GLU A 67 -10.99 8.26 -13.92
CA GLU A 67 -11.56 9.47 -14.50
C GLU A 67 -12.54 10.09 -13.51
N LEU A 68 -12.25 11.33 -13.08
CA LEU A 68 -13.05 12.09 -12.15
C LEU A 68 -14.19 12.82 -12.89
N SER A 69 -15.23 13.22 -12.16
CA SER A 69 -16.40 13.91 -12.71
C SER A 69 -16.11 15.25 -13.41
N ASN A 70 -14.98 15.89 -13.08
CA ASN A 70 -14.52 17.11 -13.74
C ASN A 70 -13.75 16.85 -15.05
N GLY A 71 -13.61 15.58 -15.48
CA GLY A 71 -12.88 15.15 -16.67
C GLY A 71 -11.40 14.86 -16.44
N THR A 72 -10.86 15.13 -15.24
CA THR A 72 -9.46 14.81 -14.91
C THR A 72 -9.23 13.30 -14.97
N LYS A 73 -8.19 12.87 -15.68
CA LYS A 73 -7.76 11.46 -15.76
C LYS A 73 -6.47 11.26 -14.99
N VAL A 74 -6.46 10.27 -14.12
CA VAL A 74 -5.32 9.87 -13.31
C VAL A 74 -4.91 8.46 -13.72
N TYR A 75 -3.71 8.34 -14.26
CA TYR A 75 -3.11 7.05 -14.61
C TYR A 75 -2.21 6.64 -13.47
N PHE A 76 -2.34 5.39 -13.04
CA PHE A 76 -1.56 4.87 -11.94
C PHE A 76 -1.15 3.42 -12.20
N LYS A 77 -0.11 2.98 -11.52
CA LYS A 77 0.44 1.64 -11.62
C LYS A 77 0.51 0.99 -10.26
N ILE A 78 -0.08 -0.18 -10.14
CA ILE A 78 -0.01 -1.03 -8.95
C ILE A 78 1.09 -2.08 -9.16
N PHE A 79 1.96 -2.22 -8.16
CA PHE A 79 3.07 -3.15 -8.15
C PHE A 79 2.74 -4.46 -7.44
N ALA A 80 3.52 -5.51 -7.69
CA ALA A 80 3.30 -6.84 -7.11
C ALA A 80 3.44 -6.88 -5.58
N ASN A 81 4.22 -5.97 -4.99
CA ASN A 81 4.39 -5.79 -3.54
C ASN A 81 3.33 -4.88 -2.90
N SER A 82 2.32 -4.43 -3.64
CA SER A 82 1.31 -3.54 -3.09
C SER A 82 0.59 -4.18 -1.90
N GLU A 83 0.41 -3.41 -0.84
CA GLU A 83 -0.44 -3.72 0.30
C GLU A 83 -1.82 -3.07 0.14
N GLY A 84 -2.08 -2.44 -1.00
CA GLY A 84 -3.29 -1.67 -1.25
C GLY A 84 -3.19 -0.21 -0.82
N GLY A 85 -4.34 0.38 -0.52
CA GLY A 85 -4.39 1.79 -0.13
C GLY A 85 -5.79 2.40 -0.17
N ILE A 86 -5.84 3.73 -0.23
CA ILE A 86 -7.09 4.49 -0.34
C ILE A 86 -7.07 5.28 -1.65
N ILE A 87 -8.15 5.22 -2.41
CA ILE A 87 -8.41 6.11 -3.54
C ILE A 87 -9.33 7.22 -3.03
N ASN A 88 -8.79 8.44 -3.02
CA ASN A 88 -9.37 9.66 -2.48
C ASN A 88 -9.69 10.63 -3.64
N PRO A 89 -10.81 10.42 -4.35
CA PRO A 89 -11.20 11.25 -5.48
C PRO A 89 -11.55 12.70 -5.10
N THR A 90 -11.81 12.96 -3.82
CA THR A 90 -12.28 14.25 -3.32
C THR A 90 -11.15 15.17 -2.86
N GLY A 91 -9.94 14.65 -2.69
CA GLY A 91 -8.81 15.39 -2.12
C GLY A 91 -9.01 15.71 -0.64
N ALA A 92 -9.81 14.89 0.06
CA ALA A 92 -10.06 15.06 1.48
C ALA A 92 -8.80 14.71 2.31
N SER A 93 -8.67 15.34 3.47
CA SER A 93 -7.52 15.16 4.35
C SER A 93 -7.75 14.01 5.34
N TYR A 94 -7.01 12.93 5.19
CA TYR A 94 -7.02 11.77 6.09
C TYR A 94 -6.08 12.00 7.26
N THR A 95 -6.44 11.46 8.42
CA THR A 95 -5.65 11.58 9.65
C THR A 95 -4.90 10.29 9.92
N ILE A 96 -3.60 10.39 10.23
CA ILE A 96 -2.74 9.27 10.59
C ILE A 96 -2.44 9.36 12.08
N ASP A 97 -2.81 8.33 12.81
CA ASP A 97 -2.53 8.17 14.24
C ASP A 97 -1.52 7.04 14.47
N ASN A 98 -0.35 7.42 14.97
CA ASN A 98 0.75 6.51 15.33
C ASN A 98 0.89 6.40 16.85
N SER A 99 -0.20 6.53 17.60
CA SER A 99 -0.18 6.59 19.07
C SER A 99 -1.07 5.54 19.75
N ILE A 100 -1.64 4.61 18.99
CA ILE A 100 -2.50 3.55 19.53
C ILE A 100 -1.64 2.55 20.29
N ARG A 101 -1.75 2.56 21.61
CA ARG A 101 -0.92 1.73 22.49
C ARG A 101 -1.56 0.38 22.74
N TYR A 102 -0.77 -0.66 22.58
CA TYR A 102 -1.08 -2.01 23.05
C TYR A 102 -0.10 -2.41 24.15
N GLN A 103 -0.65 -3.02 25.20
CA GLN A 103 0.12 -3.76 26.19
C GLN A 103 -0.55 -5.10 26.46
N SER A 104 0.25 -6.16 26.59
CA SER A 104 -0.25 -7.46 26.99
C SER A 104 -0.59 -7.48 28.48
N GLU A 105 -1.39 -8.45 28.91
CA GLU A 105 -1.69 -8.68 30.32
C GLU A 105 -0.47 -9.13 31.14
N ARG A 106 0.65 -9.49 30.49
CA ARG A 106 1.87 -9.99 31.15
C ARG A 106 2.73 -8.86 31.73
N VAL A 107 2.55 -7.64 31.23
CA VAL A 107 3.35 -6.47 31.61
C VAL A 107 2.46 -5.34 32.08
N SER A 108 3.05 -4.44 32.84
CA SER A 108 2.43 -3.16 33.22
C SER A 108 3.40 -2.05 32.85
N VAL A 109 2.94 -1.11 32.03
CA VAL A 109 3.76 -0.04 31.46
C VAL A 109 3.17 1.30 31.87
N ASP A 110 4.02 2.18 32.39
CA ASP A 110 3.67 3.58 32.59
C ASP A 110 4.01 4.37 31.31
N TRP A 111 2.99 4.68 30.51
CA TRP A 111 3.17 5.35 29.24
C TRP A 111 3.29 6.85 29.44
N SER A 112 4.39 7.45 28.98
CA SER A 112 4.50 8.91 28.99
C SER A 112 3.51 9.55 28.02
N GLU A 113 2.80 10.59 28.46
CA GLU A 113 1.96 11.38 27.56
C GLU A 113 2.80 12.01 26.44
N PRO A 114 2.35 11.95 25.17
CA PRO A 114 3.05 12.61 24.08
C PRO A 114 3.11 14.12 24.33
N LYS A 115 4.31 14.73 24.21
CA LYS A 115 4.45 16.18 24.33
C LYS A 115 3.72 16.96 23.22
N ASN A 116 3.35 16.28 22.13
CA ASN A 116 2.63 16.84 21.00
C ASN A 116 1.74 15.75 20.38
N ILE A 117 0.43 16.01 20.29
CA ILE A 117 -0.59 15.09 19.75
C ILE A 117 -1.06 15.57 18.36
N VAL A 118 -0.32 16.46 17.71
CA VAL A 118 -0.67 16.87 16.33
C VAL A 118 -0.51 15.65 15.42
N LEU A 119 -1.65 15.07 15.06
CA LEU A 119 -1.74 13.95 14.14
C LEU A 119 -1.33 14.42 12.74
N SER A 120 -0.62 13.54 12.03
CA SER A 120 -0.23 13.82 10.66
C SER A 120 -1.42 13.68 9.73
N THR A 121 -1.39 14.38 8.60
CA THR A 121 -2.46 14.31 7.60
C THR A 121 -1.92 14.07 6.19
N VAL A 122 -2.74 13.46 5.34
CA VAL A 122 -2.45 13.18 3.94
C VAL A 122 -3.70 13.42 3.08
N ASP A 123 -3.54 14.10 1.94
CA ASP A 123 -4.65 14.47 1.04
C ASP A 123 -4.41 14.03 -0.42
N ASP A 124 -3.50 13.07 -0.63
CA ASP A 124 -3.15 12.53 -1.94
C ASP A 124 -4.34 11.78 -2.57
N PHE A 125 -4.40 11.73 -3.90
CA PHE A 125 -5.44 11.00 -4.64
C PHE A 125 -5.35 9.49 -4.42
N ILE A 126 -4.14 8.95 -4.33
CA ILE A 126 -3.89 7.57 -3.90
C ILE A 126 -2.99 7.64 -2.67
N ILE A 127 -3.51 7.19 -1.54
CA ILE A 127 -2.77 7.05 -0.30
C ILE A 127 -2.24 5.62 -0.27
N ASP A 128 -0.92 5.47 -0.44
CA ASP A 128 -0.24 4.18 -0.54
C ASP A 128 0.06 3.58 0.83
N LYS A 129 -0.49 2.38 1.10
CA LYS A 129 -0.29 1.68 2.37
C LYS A 129 1.16 1.30 2.59
N ASN A 130 1.87 0.89 1.54
CA ASN A 130 3.30 0.56 1.64
C ASN A 130 4.15 1.75 2.08
N TYR A 131 3.74 2.98 1.74
CA TYR A 131 4.50 4.16 2.08
C TYR A 131 4.26 4.64 3.50
N ILE A 132 2.98 4.76 3.89
CA ILE A 132 2.55 5.28 5.19
C ILE A 132 2.60 4.20 6.28
N THR A 133 2.47 2.93 5.90
CA THR A 133 2.56 1.74 6.77
C THR A 133 1.56 1.74 7.93
N TRP A 134 0.28 2.02 7.66
CA TRP A 134 -0.77 1.86 8.68
C TRP A 134 -1.21 0.41 8.82
N GLU A 135 -1.67 0.04 10.01
CA GLU A 135 -2.06 -1.34 10.34
C GLU A 135 -3.57 -1.51 10.49
N TYR A 136 -4.26 -0.42 10.83
CA TYR A 136 -5.71 -0.35 10.87
C TYR A 136 -6.25 0.50 9.74
N ASP A 137 -7.07 -0.12 8.88
CA ASP A 137 -7.67 0.55 7.74
C ASP A 137 -8.78 1.53 8.17
N ILE A 138 -9.24 2.36 7.24
CA ILE A 138 -10.40 3.23 7.47
C ILE A 138 -11.62 2.38 7.86
N PHE A 139 -12.38 2.87 8.83
CA PHE A 139 -13.53 2.17 9.43
C PHE A 139 -13.22 0.83 10.12
N GLU A 140 -11.96 0.39 10.20
CA GLU A 140 -11.58 -0.75 11.03
C GLU A 140 -11.52 -0.31 12.50
N GLU A 141 -12.28 -0.99 13.36
CA GLU A 141 -12.30 -0.68 14.79
C GLU A 141 -11.02 -1.14 15.50
N VAL A 142 -10.46 -0.25 16.31
CA VAL A 142 -9.32 -0.54 17.18
C VAL A 142 -9.86 -0.89 18.57
N THR A 143 -9.71 -2.15 18.94
CA THR A 143 -10.18 -2.70 20.22
C THR A 143 -9.11 -3.57 20.87
N ASP A 144 -9.20 -3.76 22.19
CA ASP A 144 -8.35 -4.68 22.97
C ASP A 144 -8.39 -6.11 22.43
N GLU A 145 -9.49 -6.50 21.77
CA GLU A 145 -9.62 -7.82 21.12
C GLU A 145 -8.98 -7.88 19.73
N SER A 146 -8.91 -6.76 19.01
CA SER A 146 -8.38 -6.69 17.63
C SER A 146 -6.86 -6.61 17.61
N MET A 147 -6.27 -5.82 18.52
CA MET A 147 -4.83 -5.55 18.59
C MET A 147 -3.98 -6.82 18.70
N PRO A 148 -4.21 -7.75 19.65
CA PRO A 148 -3.38 -8.94 19.77
C PRO A 148 -3.49 -9.88 18.56
N LYS A 149 -4.56 -9.79 17.75
CA LYS A 149 -4.71 -10.64 16.54
C LYS A 149 -3.76 -10.24 15.41
N LYS A 150 -3.24 -9.01 15.43
CA LYS A 150 -2.27 -8.50 14.46
C LYS A 150 -0.81 -8.68 14.90
N LEU A 151 -0.58 -9.20 16.11
CA LEU A 151 0.75 -9.32 16.71
C LEU A 151 1.16 -10.78 16.90
N SER A 152 2.47 -11.01 16.95
CA SER A 152 3.00 -12.27 17.48
C SER A 152 2.61 -12.40 18.97
N PRO A 153 2.27 -13.61 19.46
CA PRO A 153 1.96 -13.85 20.87
C PRO A 153 3.07 -13.45 21.85
N GLU A 154 4.29 -13.25 21.37
CA GLU A 154 5.47 -12.85 22.15
C GLU A 154 5.58 -11.33 22.35
N VAL A 155 4.81 -10.53 21.61
CA VAL A 155 4.84 -9.07 21.72
C VAL A 155 4.08 -8.63 22.98
N ASP A 156 4.77 -7.93 23.88
CA ASP A 156 4.18 -7.41 25.13
C ASP A 156 3.77 -5.96 25.05
N ILE A 157 4.42 -5.17 24.19
CA ILE A 157 4.21 -3.74 24.07
C ILE A 157 4.31 -3.41 22.58
N TYR A 158 3.34 -2.67 22.06
CA TYR A 158 3.33 -2.25 20.67
C TYR A 158 2.61 -0.91 20.51
N VAL A 159 2.97 -0.17 19.47
CA VAL A 159 2.26 1.06 19.09
C VAL A 159 1.78 0.88 17.66
N PHE A 160 0.46 0.82 17.49
CA PHE A 160 -0.18 0.67 16.20
C PHE A 160 -0.33 1.99 15.47
N THR A 161 -0.37 1.89 14.15
CA THR A 161 -0.81 2.97 13.28
C THR A 161 -2.23 2.73 12.75
N LYS A 162 -3.09 3.74 12.83
CA LYS A 162 -4.40 3.79 12.15
C LYS A 162 -4.48 4.98 11.22
N ILE A 163 -5.12 4.78 10.07
CA ILE A 163 -5.59 5.86 9.21
C ILE A 163 -7.10 6.04 9.40
N TYR A 164 -7.53 7.29 9.48
CA TYR A 164 -8.94 7.65 9.64
C TYR A 164 -9.46 8.39 8.41
N SER A 165 -10.59 7.91 7.88
CA SER A 165 -11.40 8.69 6.95
C SER A 165 -11.92 9.93 7.67
N PRO A 166 -11.98 11.08 7.00
CA PRO A 166 -12.59 12.27 7.57
C PRO A 166 -14.05 12.04 8.03
N SER A 167 -14.74 11.07 7.44
CA SER A 167 -16.11 10.70 7.79
C SER A 167 -16.25 9.85 9.06
N GLU A 168 -15.16 9.34 9.63
CA GLU A 168 -15.17 8.63 10.92
C GLU A 168 -15.37 9.59 12.11
N PHE A 169 -15.21 10.90 11.90
CA PHE A 169 -15.39 11.94 12.91
C PHE A 169 -16.76 12.62 12.77
N LYS A 170 -17.53 12.68 13.85
CA LYS A 170 -18.95 13.09 13.84
C LYS A 170 -19.20 14.58 13.56
N ASP A 171 -18.20 15.44 13.71
CA ASP A 171 -18.39 16.91 13.83
C ASP A 171 -17.58 17.76 12.84
N ILE A 172 -16.99 17.17 11.79
CA ILE A 172 -16.20 17.95 10.82
C ILE A 172 -17.00 18.11 9.52
N ASP A 173 -17.32 19.36 9.18
CA ASP A 173 -17.94 19.73 7.91
C ASP A 173 -16.89 19.79 6.80
N HIS A 174 -16.76 18.70 6.06
CA HIS A 174 -15.79 18.55 4.97
C HIS A 174 -16.38 19.01 3.64
N ASP A 175 -16.74 20.28 3.53
CA ASP A 175 -17.20 20.89 2.28
C ASP A 175 -16.02 21.29 1.36
N ILE A 176 -14.90 20.58 1.45
CA ILE A 176 -13.68 20.84 0.69
C ILE A 176 -13.71 20.03 -0.61
N GLU A 177 -14.41 20.56 -1.62
CA GLU A 177 -14.25 20.13 -3.00
C GLU A 177 -13.03 20.83 -3.60
N LYS A 178 -11.86 20.20 -3.46
CA LYS A 178 -10.76 20.45 -4.38
C LYS A 178 -10.23 19.09 -4.78
N PRO A 179 -10.71 18.50 -5.89
CA PRO A 179 -10.09 17.32 -6.47
C PRO A 179 -8.60 17.60 -6.60
N LYS A 180 -7.84 17.02 -5.68
CA LYS A 180 -6.41 17.20 -5.59
C LYS A 180 -5.85 15.88 -6.03
N ALA A 181 -5.47 15.82 -7.31
CA ALA A 181 -4.48 14.85 -7.75
C ALA A 181 -3.11 15.28 -7.20
N ASN A 182 -3.00 15.40 -5.88
CA ASN A 182 -1.75 15.66 -5.20
C ASN A 182 -0.91 14.38 -5.22
N LEU A 183 0.37 14.57 -5.49
CA LEU A 183 1.40 13.57 -5.33
C LEU A 183 2.08 13.82 -3.98
N PRO A 184 2.55 12.78 -3.28
CA PRO A 184 3.77 12.97 -2.52
C PRO A 184 4.83 13.40 -3.54
N LYS A 185 5.43 14.59 -3.38
CA LYS A 185 6.53 15.04 -4.24
C LYS A 185 7.60 13.94 -4.23
N ILE A 186 7.63 13.12 -5.28
CA ILE A 186 8.74 12.22 -5.51
C ILE A 186 9.89 13.15 -5.90
N ASP A 187 10.77 13.46 -4.94
CA ASP A 187 11.97 14.23 -5.20
C ASP A 187 12.73 13.57 -6.36
N SER A 188 13.22 14.35 -7.32
CA SER A 188 13.63 13.83 -8.63
C SER A 188 14.80 12.86 -8.53
N ASP A 189 15.65 13.05 -7.52
CA ASP A 189 16.91 12.31 -7.40
C ASP A 189 16.83 11.19 -6.36
N TYR A 190 17.69 10.20 -6.56
CA TYR A 190 17.98 9.19 -5.55
C TYR A 190 18.95 9.76 -4.53
N ASN A 191 18.70 9.52 -3.26
CA ASN A 191 19.57 9.95 -2.17
C ASN A 191 20.69 8.94 -1.97
N ILE A 192 21.77 9.08 -2.75
CA ILE A 192 22.91 8.16 -2.67
C ILE A 192 23.85 8.62 -1.54
N PRO A 193 24.02 7.85 -0.45
CA PRO A 193 24.95 8.22 0.62
C PRO A 193 26.38 8.27 0.07
N ASN A 194 27.16 9.28 0.46
CA ASN A 194 28.59 9.31 0.14
C ASN A 194 29.34 8.35 1.09
N ASN A 195 30.01 7.33 0.55
CA ASN A 195 30.69 6.29 1.34
C ASN A 195 31.96 5.82 0.59
N GLU A 196 33.08 5.72 1.30
CA GLU A 196 34.37 5.25 0.77
C GLU A 196 34.39 3.74 0.51
N ASP A 197 33.48 2.99 1.13
CA ASP A 197 33.32 1.55 0.91
C ASP A 197 32.70 1.27 -0.46
N LYS A 198 33.56 0.91 -1.43
CA LYS A 198 33.17 0.66 -2.81
C LYS A 198 32.17 -0.48 -2.95
N THR A 199 32.28 -1.53 -2.12
CA THR A 199 31.37 -2.68 -2.18
C THR A 199 29.98 -2.29 -1.72
N PHE A 200 29.88 -1.52 -0.62
CA PHE A 200 28.61 -0.94 -0.19
C PHE A 200 27.98 -0.06 -1.27
N GLN A 201 28.79 0.84 -1.87
CA GLN A 201 28.34 1.69 -2.98
C GLN A 201 27.80 0.90 -4.17
N ASP A 202 28.43 -0.23 -4.51
CA ASP A 202 27.98 -1.09 -5.60
C ASP A 202 26.66 -1.80 -5.27
N TYR A 203 26.39 -2.13 -4.02
CA TYR A 203 25.06 -2.61 -3.61
C TYR A 203 23.98 -1.53 -3.72
N ILE A 204 24.27 -0.29 -3.32
CA ILE A 204 23.33 0.83 -3.48
C ILE A 204 23.00 1.07 -4.96
N LYS A 205 24.00 1.05 -5.85
CA LYS A 205 23.78 1.15 -7.30
C LYS A 205 22.92 0.01 -7.84
N GLN A 206 23.12 -1.22 -7.35
CA GLN A 206 22.30 -2.37 -7.73
C GLN A 206 20.85 -2.19 -7.31
N ILE A 207 20.59 -1.74 -6.08
CA ILE A 207 19.23 -1.44 -5.60
C ILE A 207 18.55 -0.39 -6.48
N ILE A 208 19.25 0.70 -6.81
CA ILE A 208 18.70 1.75 -7.69
C ILE A 208 18.41 1.21 -9.10
N ALA A 209 19.27 0.33 -9.63
CA ALA A 209 19.02 -0.31 -10.92
C ALA A 209 17.82 -1.26 -10.88
N LEU A 210 17.65 -2.00 -9.77
CA LEU A 210 16.47 -2.82 -9.53
C LEU A 210 15.20 -1.96 -9.45
N ASP A 211 15.22 -0.85 -8.71
CA ASP A 211 14.11 0.09 -8.59
C ASP A 211 13.66 0.63 -9.95
N LYS A 212 14.59 1.15 -10.76
CA LYS A 212 14.28 1.60 -12.13
C LYS A 212 13.66 0.49 -12.98
N THR A 213 14.24 -0.71 -12.92
CA THR A 213 13.73 -1.85 -13.67
C THR A 213 12.35 -2.30 -13.19
N TYR A 214 12.08 -2.19 -11.89
CA TYR A 214 10.80 -2.51 -11.26
C TYR A 214 9.72 -1.53 -11.71
N MET A 215 10.03 -0.23 -11.67
CA MET A 215 9.18 0.85 -12.13
C MET A 215 8.74 0.66 -13.60
N ASP A 216 9.63 0.19 -14.47
CA ASP A 216 9.37 0.07 -15.92
C ASP A 216 8.63 -1.22 -16.32
N THR A 217 8.61 -2.27 -15.48
CA THR A 217 8.05 -3.58 -15.87
C THR A 217 6.61 -3.77 -15.40
N ASN A 218 5.72 -4.24 -16.28
CA ASN A 218 4.36 -4.70 -15.92
C ASN A 218 4.28 -6.24 -15.78
N ASN A 219 5.38 -6.97 -16.03
CA ASN A 219 5.39 -8.42 -15.93
C ASN A 219 5.53 -8.88 -14.47
N ALA A 220 4.49 -9.51 -13.92
CA ALA A 220 4.45 -9.98 -12.53
C ALA A 220 5.62 -10.93 -12.17
N LYS A 221 5.97 -11.89 -13.05
CA LYS A 221 7.10 -12.81 -12.81
C LYS A 221 8.45 -12.09 -12.79
N LYS A 222 8.58 -11.01 -13.57
CA LYS A 222 9.78 -10.16 -13.55
C LYS A 222 9.82 -9.31 -12.27
N GLN A 223 8.69 -8.75 -11.85
CA GLN A 223 8.56 -8.04 -10.57
C GLN A 223 8.94 -8.94 -9.39
N GLU A 224 8.41 -10.17 -9.33
CA GLU A 224 8.73 -11.13 -8.26
C GLU A 224 10.23 -11.47 -8.20
N LYS A 225 10.88 -11.62 -9.35
CA LYS A 225 12.34 -11.82 -9.41
C LYS A 225 13.12 -10.62 -8.89
N ILE A 226 12.67 -9.41 -9.24
CA ILE A 226 13.31 -8.18 -8.77
C ILE A 226 13.18 -8.05 -7.25
N LEU A 227 11.99 -8.30 -6.69
CA LEU A 227 11.77 -8.29 -5.24
C LEU A 227 12.69 -9.28 -4.52
N LYS A 228 12.83 -10.51 -5.04
CA LYS A 228 13.75 -11.52 -4.48
C LYS A 228 15.21 -11.07 -4.46
N GLU A 229 15.69 -10.45 -5.55
CA GLU A 229 17.06 -9.92 -5.59
C GLU A 229 17.22 -8.69 -4.70
N TYR A 230 16.21 -7.82 -4.62
CA TYR A 230 16.19 -6.70 -3.70
C TYR A 230 16.32 -7.17 -2.24
N ASP A 231 15.46 -8.09 -1.80
CA ASP A 231 15.49 -8.65 -0.45
C ASP A 231 16.86 -9.27 -0.10
N LYS A 232 17.46 -9.95 -1.07
CA LYS A 232 18.79 -10.54 -0.92
C LYS A 232 19.85 -9.48 -0.68
N ILE A 233 19.87 -8.40 -1.48
CA ILE A 233 20.84 -7.32 -1.33
C ILE A 233 20.57 -6.54 -0.03
N ALA A 234 19.31 -6.24 0.29
CA ALA A 234 18.93 -5.56 1.53
C ALA A 234 19.40 -6.35 2.76
N LYS A 235 19.24 -7.68 2.75
CA LYS A 235 19.77 -8.56 3.81
C LYS A 235 21.29 -8.54 3.93
N ILE A 236 22.02 -8.48 2.81
CA ILE A 236 23.49 -8.35 2.81
C ILE A 236 23.89 -7.02 3.44
N ILE A 237 23.29 -5.91 2.99
CA ILE A 237 23.54 -4.59 3.56
C ILE A 237 23.28 -4.59 5.07
N TRP A 238 22.18 -5.19 5.50
CA TRP A 238 21.84 -5.28 6.92
C TRP A 238 22.90 -6.02 7.75
N LEU A 239 23.30 -7.21 7.30
CA LEU A 239 24.19 -8.10 8.05
C LEU A 239 25.65 -7.64 8.03
N GLU A 240 26.13 -7.20 6.86
CA GLU A 240 27.55 -6.91 6.63
C GLU A 240 27.88 -5.42 6.83
N TYR A 241 26.89 -4.54 6.72
CA TYR A 241 27.04 -3.10 6.81
C TYR A 241 26.22 -2.43 7.93
N PRO A 242 26.10 -3.03 9.13
CA PRO A 242 25.25 -2.48 10.21
C PRO A 242 25.75 -1.12 10.71
N LYS A 243 27.03 -0.81 10.52
CA LYS A 243 27.64 0.50 10.86
C LYS A 243 27.14 1.65 9.96
N TYR A 244 26.53 1.34 8.82
CA TYR A 244 25.92 2.30 7.91
C TYR A 244 24.39 2.32 8.06
N ASN A 245 23.82 1.61 9.04
CA ASN A 245 22.38 1.62 9.29
C ASN A 245 21.90 3.03 9.63
N ILE A 246 21.01 3.52 8.77
CA ILE A 246 20.30 4.77 8.93
C ILE A 246 19.12 4.46 9.89
N VAL A 247 19.36 4.69 11.19
CA VAL A 247 18.41 4.81 12.34
C VAL A 247 17.91 3.52 13.05
N GLN A 248 17.82 3.65 14.40
CA GLN A 248 17.36 2.72 15.45
C GLN A 248 15.88 2.32 15.35
N GLY A 249 15.57 1.05 15.68
CA GLY A 249 14.21 0.49 15.86
C GLY A 249 14.15 -0.94 15.35
N SER A 250 13.32 -1.86 15.86
CA SER A 250 13.51 -3.33 15.77
C SER A 250 12.87 -4.06 14.57
N TYR A 251 13.63 -5.02 14.02
CA TYR A 251 13.25 -6.14 13.11
C TYR A 251 12.55 -5.78 11.76
N ASP A 252 13.24 -5.04 10.88
CA ASP A 252 13.32 -5.23 9.41
C ASP A 252 14.31 -4.19 8.79
N ASN A 253 15.47 -4.02 9.45
CA ASN A 253 16.18 -2.74 9.58
C ASN A 253 17.29 -2.43 8.56
N VAL A 254 16.96 -2.32 7.28
CA VAL A 254 17.65 -1.33 6.44
C VAL A 254 16.58 -0.39 5.93
N ASP A 255 16.48 0.79 6.55
CA ASP A 255 15.58 1.81 6.05
C ASP A 255 16.15 2.44 4.78
N LEU A 256 15.98 1.71 3.67
CA LEU A 256 16.30 2.17 2.33
C LEU A 256 15.32 3.25 1.87
N LYS A 257 14.28 3.62 2.65
CA LYS A 257 13.46 4.81 2.37
C LYS A 257 14.34 6.06 2.30
N ALA A 258 15.46 6.07 3.02
CA ALA A 258 16.46 7.14 2.91
C ALA A 258 17.01 7.31 1.50
N LEU A 259 17.07 6.24 0.67
CA LEU A 259 17.49 6.30 -0.74
C LEU A 259 16.44 6.95 -1.65
N ASN A 260 15.22 7.14 -1.16
CA ASN A 260 14.10 7.70 -1.90
C ASN A 260 13.78 6.85 -3.15
N LEU A 261 13.63 5.53 -2.97
CA LEU A 261 13.28 4.61 -4.05
C LEU A 261 11.88 4.95 -4.60
N LYS A 262 11.73 4.84 -5.91
CA LYS A 262 10.55 5.37 -6.62
C LYS A 262 9.43 4.34 -6.72
N SER A 263 9.76 3.05 -6.61
CA SER A 263 8.83 1.94 -6.84
C SER A 263 8.99 0.77 -5.89
N LEU A 264 10.19 0.50 -5.35
CA LEU A 264 10.38 -0.60 -4.39
C LEU A 264 9.83 -0.27 -2.98
N ASP A 265 9.83 1.02 -2.61
CA ASP A 265 9.22 1.53 -1.36
C ASP A 265 7.75 1.97 -1.55
N ARG A 266 7.14 1.56 -2.67
CA ARG A 266 5.77 1.94 -3.04
C ARG A 266 4.99 0.71 -3.49
N GLY A 267 3.72 0.64 -3.13
CA GLY A 267 2.78 -0.32 -3.68
C GLY A 267 2.13 0.19 -4.95
N VAL A 268 2.05 1.51 -5.10
CA VAL A 268 1.34 2.18 -6.18
C VAL A 268 1.95 3.54 -6.47
N ILE A 269 2.00 3.90 -7.75
CA ILE A 269 2.43 5.24 -8.19
C ILE A 269 1.45 5.82 -9.20
N ILE A 270 1.25 7.12 -9.16
CA ILE A 270 0.61 7.85 -10.26
C ILE A 270 1.67 8.07 -11.35
N THR A 271 1.36 7.66 -12.57
CA THR A 271 2.26 7.75 -13.73
C THR A 271 1.97 8.96 -14.59
N LYS A 272 0.72 9.45 -14.61
CA LYS A 272 0.29 10.58 -15.44
C LYS A 272 -1.00 11.19 -14.92
N ILE A 273 -1.16 12.51 -15.08
CA ILE A 273 -2.43 13.23 -14.89
C ILE A 273 -2.74 14.00 -16.17
N GLU A 274 -3.98 13.92 -16.65
CA GLU A 274 -4.51 14.71 -17.77
C GLU A 274 -5.72 15.52 -17.29
N ASN A 275 -5.80 16.79 -17.69
CA ASN A 275 -6.90 17.70 -17.37
C ASN A 275 -7.67 18.09 -18.63
#